data_AF-M5GGN0-F1
#
_entry.id   AF-M5GGN0-F1
#
_cell.length_a   1.000
_cell.length_b   1.000
_cell.length_c   1.000
_cell.angle_alpha   90.00
_cell.angle_beta   90.00
_cell.angle_gamma   90.00
#
_symmetry.space_group_name_H-M   'P 1'
#
loop_
_entity.id
_entity.type
_entity.pdbx_description
1 polymer ?
#
loop_
_entity_poly.entity_id
_entity_poly.type
_entity_poly.pdbx_seq_one_letter_code
_entity_poly.pdbx_strand_id
1 'polypeptide(L)'
;MSTSIPGTADDEEMKQFDALMTTLIRMTAEQDGQKLTPQEVEDSLAKFKLSAEEYDALPMHSQAHHVHRTIAVFRALNDMDTVGKLRDQGVLEHAQAEGIIKELEQAALIENAKLPRPHEPTLLQDPAIERWRTMRDSIHKGFRFTRYNTGPAIYYAALVPLSVFAIAYFTRDQWSWGGRYRGESMKRSGSEAPPKQ
;
A
#
# COMPACT_ATOMS: atom_id res chain seq x y z
N MET A 1 36.84 -27.92 -25.68
CA MET A 1 35.47 -27.87 -25.12
C MET A 1 35.47 -26.78 -24.07
N SER A 2 35.00 -25.58 -24.44
CA SER A 2 34.91 -24.42 -23.56
C SER A 2 33.43 -24.19 -23.26
N THR A 3 33.05 -24.29 -22.00
CA THR A 3 31.69 -24.05 -21.50
C THR A 3 31.53 -22.55 -21.23
N SER A 4 30.62 -21.88 -21.94
CA SER A 4 30.24 -20.49 -21.69
C SER A 4 29.49 -20.37 -20.36
N ILE A 5 29.81 -19.32 -19.61
CA ILE A 5 29.19 -18.98 -18.34
C ILE A 5 27.81 -18.36 -18.64
N PRO A 6 26.71 -18.87 -18.06
CA PRO A 6 25.39 -18.28 -18.24
C PRO A 6 25.32 -17.00 -17.40
N GLY A 7 25.41 -15.84 -18.05
CA GLY A 7 25.32 -14.55 -17.33
C GLY A 7 25.72 -13.31 -18.11
N THR A 8 26.33 -13.44 -19.29
CA THR A 8 26.53 -12.29 -20.19
C THR A 8 25.46 -12.37 -21.27
N ALA A 9 24.46 -11.49 -21.21
CA ALA A 9 23.56 -11.26 -22.35
C ALA A 9 24.44 -11.01 -23.58
N ASP A 10 24.17 -11.72 -24.67
CA ASP A 10 24.98 -11.62 -25.87
C ASP A 10 25.07 -10.14 -26.29
N ASP A 11 26.26 -9.66 -26.67
CA ASP A 11 26.50 -8.23 -27.01
C ASP A 11 25.52 -7.70 -28.08
N GLU A 12 24.93 -8.61 -28.86
CA GLU A 12 23.90 -8.32 -29.86
C GLU A 12 22.54 -8.01 -29.23
N GLU A 13 22.12 -8.71 -28.18
CA GLU A 13 20.88 -8.45 -27.45
C GLU A 13 20.96 -7.11 -26.70
N MET A 14 22.12 -6.79 -26.12
CA MET A 14 22.33 -5.48 -25.48
C MET A 14 22.27 -4.32 -26.49
N LYS A 15 22.78 -4.52 -27.72
CA LYS A 15 22.65 -3.51 -28.78
C LYS A 15 21.21 -3.34 -29.27
N GLN A 16 20.46 -4.44 -29.38
CA GLN A 16 19.05 -4.40 -29.75
C GLN A 16 18.22 -3.69 -28.68
N PHE A 17 18.49 -3.97 -27.40
CA PHE A 17 17.86 -3.29 -26.29
C PHE A 17 18.16 -1.78 -26.28
N ASP A 18 19.41 -1.38 -26.55
CA ASP A 18 19.82 0.03 -26.59
C ASP A 18 19.13 0.78 -27.73
N ALA A 19 19.05 0.16 -28.91
CA ALA A 19 18.35 0.70 -30.07
C ALA A 19 16.85 0.87 -29.80
N LEU A 20 16.21 -0.12 -29.14
CA LEU A 20 14.81 -0.05 -28.75
C LEU A 20 14.56 1.06 -27.73
N MET A 21 15.37 1.16 -26.67
CA MET A 21 15.21 2.20 -25.65
C MET A 21 15.43 3.61 -26.22
N THR A 22 16.40 3.78 -27.12
CA THR A 22 16.63 5.05 -27.82
C THR A 22 15.41 5.47 -28.64
N THR A 23 14.82 4.51 -29.36
CA THR A 23 13.65 4.75 -30.21
C THR A 23 12.43 5.12 -29.36
N LEU A 24 12.24 4.42 -28.23
CA LEU A 24 11.12 4.62 -27.32
C LEU A 24 11.18 5.98 -26.61
N ILE A 25 12.36 6.39 -26.13
CA ILE A 25 12.57 7.71 -25.54
C ILE A 25 12.25 8.81 -26.57
N ARG A 26 12.71 8.63 -27.81
CA ARG A 26 12.45 9.59 -28.90
C ARG A 26 10.96 9.69 -29.24
N MET A 27 10.23 8.57 -29.24
CA MET A 27 8.78 8.56 -29.46
C MET A 27 8.01 9.25 -28.32
N THR A 28 8.40 9.01 -27.06
CA THR A 28 7.77 9.70 -25.91
C THR A 28 8.04 11.21 -25.92
N ALA A 29 9.26 11.62 -26.27
CA ALA A 29 9.64 13.02 -26.42
C ALA A 29 8.79 13.74 -27.50
N GLU A 30 8.60 13.06 -28.64
CA GLU A 30 7.83 13.59 -29.76
C GLU A 30 6.33 13.68 -29.45
N GLN A 31 5.79 12.74 -28.67
CA GLN A 31 4.39 12.76 -28.22
C GLN A 31 4.09 13.97 -27.32
N ASP A 32 5.05 14.41 -26.51
CA ASP A 32 4.94 15.60 -25.65
C ASP A 32 5.29 16.91 -26.39
N GLY A 33 5.56 16.85 -27.70
CA GLY A 33 5.91 18.00 -28.53
C GLY A 33 7.29 18.59 -28.23
N GLN A 34 8.11 17.90 -27.43
CA GLN A 34 9.47 18.32 -27.10
C GLN A 34 10.48 17.70 -28.06
N LYS A 35 11.23 18.55 -28.77
CA LYS A 35 12.36 18.10 -29.58
C LYS A 35 13.56 17.88 -28.64
N LEU A 36 13.72 16.67 -28.11
CA LEU A 36 14.89 16.33 -27.32
C LEU A 36 16.13 16.28 -28.21
N THR A 37 17.22 16.87 -27.71
CA THR A 37 18.53 16.82 -28.37
C THR A 37 19.16 15.42 -28.19
N PRO A 38 20.02 14.96 -29.12
CA PRO A 38 20.67 13.64 -29.01
C PRO A 38 21.37 13.41 -27.67
N GLN A 39 21.92 14.48 -27.08
CA GLN A 39 22.62 14.43 -25.81
C GLN A 39 21.68 14.23 -24.62
N GLU A 40 20.48 14.80 -24.64
CA GLU A 40 19.45 14.55 -23.61
C GLU A 40 18.88 13.12 -23.68
N VAL A 41 18.85 12.54 -24.88
CA VAL A 41 18.46 11.14 -25.09
C VAL A 41 19.51 10.21 -24.49
N GLU A 42 20.80 10.46 -24.75
CA GLU A 42 21.91 9.70 -24.15
C GLU A 42 21.95 9.84 -22.63
N ASP A 43 21.77 11.04 -22.07
CA ASP A 43 21.69 11.26 -20.61
C ASP A 43 20.50 10.54 -19.97
N SER A 44 19.36 10.47 -20.67
CA SER A 44 18.18 9.73 -20.22
C SER A 44 18.40 8.23 -20.27
N LEU A 45 19.07 7.74 -21.32
CA LEU A 45 19.50 6.36 -21.45
C LEU A 45 20.50 5.95 -20.37
N ALA A 46 21.47 6.82 -20.07
CA ALA A 46 22.43 6.60 -19.00
C ALA A 46 21.75 6.51 -17.63
N LYS A 47 20.71 7.32 -17.38
CA LYS A 47 19.87 7.20 -16.18
C LYS A 47 19.03 5.92 -16.13
N PHE A 48 18.73 5.31 -17.27
CA PHE A 48 18.01 4.04 -17.34
C PHE A 48 18.94 2.82 -17.22
N LYS A 49 20.19 2.95 -17.68
CA LYS A 49 21.27 1.97 -17.49
C LYS A 49 21.81 2.03 -16.05
N LEU A 50 20.95 1.79 -15.05
CA LEU A 50 21.47 1.39 -13.75
C LEU A 50 22.14 0.02 -13.90
N SER A 51 23.38 -0.09 -13.46
CA SER A 51 24.03 -1.40 -13.38
C SER A 51 23.24 -2.29 -12.42
N ALA A 52 23.26 -3.61 -12.64
CA ALA A 52 22.58 -4.55 -11.75
C ALA A 52 23.02 -4.38 -10.27
N GLU A 53 24.28 -4.00 -10.04
CA GLU A 53 24.80 -3.70 -8.69
C GLU A 53 24.23 -2.41 -8.10
N GLU A 54 23.96 -1.40 -8.93
CA GLU A 54 23.37 -0.13 -8.48
C GLU A 54 21.87 -0.28 -8.21
N TYR A 55 21.18 -1.16 -8.94
CA TYR A 55 19.78 -1.48 -8.71
C TYR A 55 19.54 -2.16 -7.36
N ASP A 56 20.36 -3.15 -7.00
CA ASP A 56 20.25 -3.87 -5.72
C ASP A 56 20.62 -2.99 -4.50
N ALA A 57 21.41 -1.94 -4.72
CA ALA A 57 21.78 -0.97 -3.69
C ALA A 57 20.69 0.08 -3.40
N LEU A 58 19.66 0.21 -4.24
CA LEU A 58 18.58 1.18 -4.04
C LEU A 58 17.61 0.75 -2.93
N PRO A 59 17.11 1.70 -2.11
CA PRO A 59 16.10 1.38 -1.10
C PRO A 59 14.83 0.85 -1.77
N MET A 60 14.23 -0.22 -1.24
CA MET A 60 13.10 -0.94 -1.86
C MET A 60 11.95 -0.06 -2.37
N HIS A 61 11.66 1.08 -1.72
CA HIS A 61 10.62 1.99 -2.19
C HIS A 61 10.94 2.69 -3.53
N SER A 62 12.23 2.83 -3.86
CA SER A 62 12.73 3.41 -5.12
C SER A 62 12.79 2.36 -6.25
N GLN A 63 13.14 1.11 -5.91
CA GLN A 63 13.08 -0.02 -6.85
C GLN A 63 11.67 -0.22 -7.41
N ALA A 64 10.64 -0.06 -6.57
CA ALA A 64 9.23 -0.11 -6.98
C ALA A 64 8.88 0.95 -8.03
N HIS A 65 9.40 2.19 -7.90
CA HIS A 65 9.17 3.25 -8.89
C HIS A 65 9.83 2.96 -10.24
N HIS A 66 11.00 2.30 -10.26
CA HIS A 66 11.65 1.87 -11.50
C HIS A 66 10.85 0.77 -12.20
N VAL A 67 10.41 -0.25 -11.45
CA VAL A 67 9.54 -1.32 -11.97
C VAL A 67 8.24 -0.74 -12.53
N HIS A 68 7.62 0.21 -11.83
CA HIS A 68 6.41 0.88 -12.32
C HIS A 68 6.63 1.68 -13.60
N ARG A 69 7.82 2.28 -13.82
CA ARG A 69 8.15 2.97 -15.08
C ARG A 69 8.42 1.99 -16.21
N THR A 70 9.16 0.92 -15.97
CA THR A 70 9.40 -0.12 -16.98
C THR A 70 8.09 -0.83 -17.37
N ILE A 71 7.22 -1.11 -16.39
CA ILE A 71 5.87 -1.64 -16.64
C ILE A 71 4.99 -0.60 -17.37
N ALA A 72 5.11 0.69 -17.08
CA ALA A 72 4.37 1.73 -17.81
C ALA A 72 4.84 1.85 -19.27
N VAL A 73 6.14 1.71 -19.53
CA VAL A 73 6.70 1.62 -20.89
C VAL A 73 6.21 0.35 -21.59
N PHE A 74 6.21 -0.79 -20.90
CA PHE A 74 5.67 -2.05 -21.43
C PHE A 74 4.16 -1.94 -21.69
N ARG A 75 3.42 -1.24 -20.85
CA ARG A 75 1.98 -1.02 -20.99
C ARG A 75 1.65 0.01 -22.08
N ALA A 76 2.52 1.00 -22.32
CA ALA A 76 2.44 1.92 -23.45
C ALA A 76 2.78 1.21 -24.78
N LEU A 77 3.74 0.28 -24.77
CA LEU A 77 4.01 -0.64 -25.88
C LEU A 77 2.85 -1.62 -26.13
N ASN A 78 2.13 -2.02 -25.08
CA ASN A 78 0.97 -2.90 -25.17
C ASN A 78 -0.32 -2.16 -25.54
N ASP A 79 -0.28 -0.83 -25.68
CA ASP A 79 -1.37 -0.07 -26.27
C ASP A 79 -1.32 -0.33 -27.79
N MET A 80 -2.22 -1.21 -28.25
CA MET A 80 -2.25 -1.82 -29.60
C MET A 80 -2.13 -0.81 -30.76
N ASP A 81 -2.43 0.46 -30.49
CA ASP A 81 -2.32 1.59 -31.44
C ASP A 81 -0.87 1.92 -31.81
N THR A 82 0.10 1.71 -30.90
CA THR A 82 1.53 1.93 -31.16
C THR A 82 2.14 0.82 -32.00
N VAL A 83 1.76 -0.44 -31.74
CA VAL A 83 2.17 -1.60 -32.56
C VAL A 83 1.63 -1.48 -33.99
N GLY A 84 0.39 -0.99 -34.16
CA GLY A 84 -0.18 -0.67 -35.47
C GLY A 84 0.63 0.37 -36.23
N LYS A 85 1.04 1.46 -35.56
CA LYS A 85 1.88 2.52 -36.17
C LYS A 85 3.29 2.04 -36.51
N LEU A 86 3.89 1.19 -35.68
CA LEU A 86 5.21 0.59 -35.94
C LEU A 86 5.17 -0.42 -37.09
N ARG A 87 4.06 -1.12 -37.27
CA ARG A 87 3.79 -1.99 -38.44
C ARG A 87 3.69 -1.17 -39.73
N ASP A 88 2.98 -0.05 -39.69
CA ASP A 88 2.81 0.83 -40.85
C ASP A 88 4.11 1.57 -41.23
N GLN A 89 5.03 1.76 -40.28
CA GLN A 89 6.37 2.32 -40.53
C GLN A 89 7.38 1.31 -41.08
N GLY A 90 7.02 0.02 -41.24
CA GLY A 90 7.87 -1.00 -41.88
C GLY A 90 9.13 -1.38 -41.09
N VAL A 91 9.19 -1.04 -39.80
CA VAL A 91 10.37 -1.25 -38.95
C VAL A 91 10.47 -2.69 -38.43
N LEU A 92 9.36 -3.43 -38.42
CA LEU A 92 9.33 -4.85 -38.06
C LEU A 92 9.01 -5.68 -39.32
N GLU A 93 9.95 -6.53 -39.73
CA GLU A 93 9.65 -7.54 -40.75
C GLU A 93 8.44 -8.37 -40.30
N HIS A 94 7.48 -8.54 -41.21
CA HIS A 94 6.15 -9.11 -40.96
C HIS A 94 6.16 -10.45 -40.20
N ALA A 95 7.23 -11.25 -40.38
CA ALA A 95 7.36 -12.56 -39.76
C ALA A 95 7.78 -12.51 -38.27
N GLN A 96 8.59 -11.53 -37.86
CA GLN A 96 9.01 -11.40 -36.45
C GLN A 96 7.92 -10.76 -35.59
N ALA A 97 7.14 -9.83 -36.14
CA ALA A 97 6.02 -9.21 -35.44
C ALA A 97 4.95 -10.24 -35.02
N GLU A 98 4.60 -11.19 -35.91
CA GLU A 98 3.62 -12.22 -35.59
C GLU A 98 4.08 -13.21 -34.51
N GLY A 99 5.39 -13.48 -34.42
CA GLY A 99 5.95 -14.31 -33.36
C GLY A 99 5.85 -13.64 -31.99
N ILE A 100 6.26 -12.37 -31.92
CA ILE A 100 6.23 -11.58 -30.67
C ILE A 100 4.80 -11.38 -30.19
N ILE A 101 3.85 -11.12 -31.10
CA ILE A 101 2.42 -10.98 -30.74
C ILE A 101 1.90 -12.28 -30.11
N LYS A 102 2.22 -13.44 -30.67
CA LYS A 102 1.78 -14.73 -30.11
C LYS A 102 2.40 -15.03 -28.75
N GLU A 103 3.67 -14.67 -28.53
CA GLU A 103 4.29 -14.82 -27.22
C GLU A 103 3.72 -13.88 -26.17
N LEU A 104 3.40 -12.63 -26.55
CA LEU A 104 2.72 -11.68 -25.66
C LEU A 104 1.29 -12.12 -25.33
N GLU A 105 0.55 -12.68 -26.30
CA GLU A 105 -0.76 -13.29 -26.04
C GLU A 105 -0.66 -14.48 -25.08
N GLN A 106 0.35 -15.34 -25.25
CA GLN A 106 0.59 -16.47 -24.35
C GLN A 106 1.01 -16.00 -22.96
N ALA A 107 1.87 -14.99 -22.85
CA ALA A 107 2.27 -14.40 -21.58
C ALA A 107 1.08 -13.75 -20.86
N ALA A 108 0.22 -13.04 -21.59
CA ALA A 108 -1.01 -12.46 -21.06
C ALA A 108 -2.01 -13.54 -20.61
N LEU A 109 -2.11 -14.66 -21.31
CA LEU A 109 -2.94 -15.80 -20.90
C LEU A 109 -2.40 -16.46 -19.63
N ILE A 110 -1.08 -16.61 -19.50
CA ILE A 110 -0.44 -17.16 -18.30
C ILE A 110 -0.61 -16.20 -17.11
N GLU A 111 -0.48 -14.90 -17.32
CA GLU A 111 -0.68 -13.88 -16.29
C GLU A 111 -2.14 -13.86 -15.81
N ASN A 112 -3.11 -13.88 -16.73
CA ASN A 112 -4.52 -13.97 -16.40
C ASN A 112 -4.89 -15.29 -15.71
N ALA A 113 -4.22 -16.39 -16.05
CA ALA A 113 -4.38 -17.68 -15.38
C ALA A 113 -3.79 -17.70 -13.95
N LYS A 114 -2.83 -16.81 -13.66
CA LYS A 114 -2.17 -16.71 -12.35
C LYS A 114 -2.96 -15.85 -11.36
N LEU A 115 -3.84 -14.97 -11.85
CA LEU A 115 -4.72 -14.20 -10.97
C LEU A 115 -5.76 -15.13 -10.34
N PRO A 116 -5.93 -15.10 -9.00
CA PRO A 116 -6.95 -15.92 -8.34
C PRO A 116 -8.30 -15.52 -8.92
N ARG A 117 -9.02 -16.51 -9.49
CA ARG A 117 -10.38 -16.30 -9.97
C ARG A 117 -11.19 -15.65 -8.84
N PRO A 118 -12.01 -14.63 -9.13
CA PRO A 118 -12.87 -14.03 -8.11
C PRO A 118 -13.71 -15.16 -7.52
N HIS A 119 -13.43 -15.48 -6.25
CA HIS A 119 -14.22 -16.47 -5.54
C HIS A 119 -15.60 -15.87 -5.37
N GLU A 120 -16.63 -16.64 -5.70
CA GLU A 120 -17.99 -16.23 -5.39
C GLU A 120 -18.05 -15.95 -3.88
N PRO A 121 -18.56 -14.78 -3.47
CA PRO A 121 -18.58 -14.44 -2.06
C PRO A 121 -19.40 -15.50 -1.33
N THR A 122 -18.78 -16.18 -0.37
CA THR A 122 -19.44 -17.23 0.42
C THR A 122 -20.64 -16.68 1.21
N LEU A 123 -20.73 -15.36 1.36
CA LEU A 123 -21.80 -14.66 2.04
C LEU A 123 -22.47 -13.67 1.08
N LEU A 124 -23.78 -13.82 0.94
CA LEU A 124 -24.61 -12.90 0.15
C LEU A 124 -24.61 -11.53 0.84
N GLN A 125 -24.04 -10.51 0.19
CA GLN A 125 -24.01 -9.16 0.73
C GLN A 125 -25.38 -8.50 0.60
N ASP A 126 -26.05 -8.31 1.73
CA ASP A 126 -27.28 -7.53 1.78
C ASP A 126 -26.94 -6.03 1.76
N PRO A 127 -27.39 -5.27 0.74
CA PRO A 127 -27.12 -3.84 0.67
C PRO A 127 -27.68 -3.05 1.86
N ALA A 128 -28.72 -3.54 2.54
CA ALA A 128 -29.24 -2.90 3.74
C ALA A 128 -28.27 -3.01 4.92
N ILE A 129 -27.63 -4.17 5.10
CA ILE A 129 -26.65 -4.40 6.16
C ILE A 129 -25.40 -3.56 5.92
N GLU A 130 -24.91 -3.50 4.68
CA GLU A 130 -23.73 -2.70 4.33
C GLU A 130 -23.98 -1.20 4.52
N ARG A 131 -25.19 -0.71 4.20
CA ARG A 131 -25.59 0.68 4.49
C ARG A 131 -25.65 0.96 5.98
N TRP A 132 -26.22 0.05 6.77
CA TRP A 132 -26.30 0.21 8.23
C TRP A 132 -24.90 0.22 8.88
N ARG A 133 -24.02 -0.69 8.43
CA ARG A 133 -22.60 -0.71 8.83
C ARG A 133 -21.92 0.61 8.50
N THR A 134 -22.03 1.06 7.25
CA THR A 134 -21.44 2.33 6.79
C THR A 134 -21.97 3.52 7.57
N MET A 135 -23.28 3.55 7.86
CA MET A 135 -23.89 4.60 8.68
C MET A 135 -23.26 4.63 10.07
N ARG A 136 -23.16 3.48 10.76
CA ARG A 136 -22.55 3.38 12.09
C ARG A 136 -21.08 3.81 12.09
N ASP A 137 -20.31 3.31 11.13
CA ASP A 137 -18.88 3.59 11.04
C ASP A 137 -18.63 5.08 10.74
N SER A 138 -19.56 5.75 10.06
CA SER A 138 -19.49 7.18 9.76
C SER A 138 -20.20 8.11 10.76
N ILE A 139 -20.78 7.60 11.86
CA ILE A 139 -21.49 8.42 12.88
C ILE A 139 -20.61 9.57 13.39
N HIS A 140 -19.32 9.33 13.60
CA HIS A 140 -18.38 10.33 14.11
C HIS A 140 -18.24 11.55 13.18
N LYS A 141 -18.44 11.37 11.87
CA LYS A 141 -18.36 12.46 10.88
C LYS A 141 -19.54 13.43 11.02
N GLY A 142 -20.69 12.92 11.46
CA GLY A 142 -21.90 13.73 11.67
C GLY A 142 -22.04 14.32 13.07
N PHE A 143 -21.13 13.98 14.00
CA PHE A 143 -21.26 14.41 15.38
C PHE A 143 -21.07 15.93 15.52
N ARG A 144 -22.01 16.56 16.23
CA ARG A 144 -21.98 17.99 16.55
C ARG A 144 -22.29 18.19 18.03
N PHE A 145 -21.54 19.07 18.68
CA PHE A 145 -21.81 19.49 20.05
C PHE A 145 -23.04 20.41 20.08
N THR A 146 -24.21 19.81 20.29
CA THR A 146 -25.47 20.52 20.51
C THR A 146 -25.79 20.58 22.00
N ARG A 147 -26.58 21.56 22.45
CA ARG A 147 -26.99 21.66 23.86
C ARG A 147 -27.64 20.37 24.38
N TYR A 148 -28.36 19.66 23.52
CA TYR A 148 -29.00 18.39 23.83
C TYR A 148 -28.03 17.22 24.00
N ASN A 149 -26.96 17.16 23.20
CA ASN A 149 -26.02 16.03 23.22
C ASN A 149 -24.84 16.26 24.18
N THR A 150 -24.39 17.51 24.33
CA THR A 150 -23.22 17.84 25.14
C THR A 150 -23.45 17.59 26.63
N GLY A 151 -24.65 17.88 27.15
CA GLY A 151 -24.98 17.65 28.56
C GLY A 151 -24.83 16.18 28.98
N PRO A 152 -25.55 15.25 28.34
CA PRO A 152 -25.40 13.82 28.60
C PRO A 152 -23.98 13.32 28.37
N ALA A 153 -23.30 13.78 27.31
CA ALA A 153 -21.92 13.37 27.03
C ALA A 153 -20.97 13.73 28.20
N ILE A 154 -21.02 14.95 28.71
CA ILE A 154 -20.20 15.38 29.85
C ILE A 154 -20.62 14.64 31.13
N TYR A 155 -21.92 14.43 31.35
CA TYR A 155 -22.43 13.70 32.51
C TYR A 155 -21.84 12.28 32.57
N TYR A 156 -21.92 11.52 31.47
CA TYR A 156 -21.42 10.15 31.44
C TYR A 156 -19.89 10.07 31.34
N ALA A 157 -19.24 10.97 30.60
CA ALA A 157 -17.79 10.94 30.42
C ALA A 157 -17.01 11.46 31.63
N ALA A 158 -17.57 12.40 32.39
CA ALA A 158 -16.87 13.05 33.51
C ALA A 158 -17.55 12.81 34.85
N LEU A 159 -18.85 13.12 34.97
CA LEU A 159 -19.51 13.12 36.28
C LEU A 159 -19.58 11.70 36.89
N VAL A 160 -19.98 10.71 36.09
CA VAL A 160 -20.04 9.30 36.53
C VAL A 160 -18.67 8.79 37.01
N PRO A 161 -17.58 8.81 36.22
CA PRO A 161 -16.29 8.32 36.70
C PRO A 161 -15.73 9.13 37.87
N LEU A 162 -15.91 10.45 37.89
CA LEU A 162 -15.46 11.28 39.02
C LEU A 162 -16.22 10.96 40.32
N SER A 163 -17.53 10.75 40.24
CA SER A 163 -18.33 10.37 41.41
C SER A 163 -17.92 9.00 41.96
N VAL A 164 -17.72 8.01 41.08
CA VAL A 164 -17.24 6.68 41.47
C VAL A 164 -15.85 6.77 42.10
N PHE A 165 -14.95 7.54 41.49
CA PHE A 165 -13.61 7.77 42.03
C PHE A 165 -13.66 8.46 43.40
N ALA A 166 -14.48 9.49 43.57
CA ALA A 166 -14.63 10.19 44.84
C ALA A 166 -15.14 9.24 45.95
N ILE A 167 -16.18 8.45 45.66
CA ILE A 167 -16.69 7.45 46.61
C ILE A 167 -15.59 6.45 46.96
N ALA A 168 -14.88 5.93 45.96
CA ALA A 168 -13.78 4.99 46.18
C ALA A 168 -12.66 5.60 47.02
N TYR A 169 -12.32 6.88 46.78
CA TYR A 169 -11.29 7.60 47.52
C TYR A 169 -11.69 7.83 48.99
N PHE A 170 -12.94 8.23 49.25
CA PHE A 170 -13.42 8.47 50.62
C PHE A 170 -13.65 7.17 51.41
N THR A 171 -14.03 6.09 50.73
CA THR A 171 -14.25 4.78 51.38
C THR A 171 -12.97 3.95 51.50
N ARG A 172 -11.88 4.38 50.83
CA ARG A 172 -10.55 3.81 50.97
C ARG A 172 -10.16 3.80 52.44
N ASP A 173 -9.67 2.65 52.91
CA ASP A 173 -9.20 2.44 54.28
C ASP A 173 -10.26 2.55 55.40
N GLN A 174 -11.53 2.79 55.10
CA GLN A 174 -12.57 2.85 56.13
C GLN A 174 -13.00 1.47 56.64
N TRP A 175 -12.85 0.43 55.82
CA TRP A 175 -13.38 -0.91 56.08
C TRP A 175 -12.26 -1.93 56.19
N SER A 176 -12.26 -2.71 57.27
CA SER A 176 -11.36 -3.86 57.45
C SER A 176 -12.18 -5.12 57.65
N TRP A 177 -12.11 -6.02 56.68
CA TRP A 177 -12.85 -7.28 56.67
C TRP A 177 -12.03 -8.46 57.20
N GLY A 178 -10.74 -8.26 57.48
CA GLY A 178 -9.86 -9.33 57.95
C GLY A 178 -10.11 -9.69 59.42
N GLY A 179 -10.52 -10.93 59.67
CA GLY A 179 -10.51 -11.54 61.01
C GLY A 179 -11.51 -10.98 62.04
N ARG A 180 -12.57 -10.29 61.63
CA ARG A 180 -13.59 -9.73 62.53
C ARG A 180 -14.63 -10.79 62.96
N TYR A 181 -14.99 -10.79 64.24
CA TYR A 181 -16.02 -11.69 64.80
C TYR A 181 -17.44 -11.12 64.67
N ARG A 182 -18.46 -11.97 64.85
CA ARG A 182 -19.88 -11.58 64.78
C ARG A 182 -20.19 -10.57 65.89
N GLY A 183 -20.65 -9.38 65.49
CA GLY A 183 -20.96 -8.28 66.40
C GLY A 183 -19.83 -7.24 66.55
N GLU A 184 -18.65 -7.48 65.97
CA GLU A 184 -17.57 -6.49 65.94
C GLU A 184 -17.75 -5.45 64.82
N SER A 185 -17.27 -4.23 65.07
CA SER A 185 -17.32 -3.15 64.09
C SER A 185 -16.35 -3.41 62.92
N MET A 186 -16.86 -3.25 61.69
CA MET A 186 -16.08 -3.36 60.46
C MET A 186 -15.31 -2.08 60.11
N LYS A 187 -15.61 -0.97 60.80
CA LYS A 187 -14.91 0.30 60.59
C LYS A 187 -13.50 0.20 61.15
N ARG A 188 -12.51 0.64 60.37
CA ARG A 188 -11.14 0.79 60.83
C ARG A 188 -11.11 1.91 61.88
N SER A 189 -10.86 1.58 63.14
CA SER A 189 -10.70 2.57 64.20
C SER A 189 -9.37 3.29 64.03
N GLY A 190 -9.40 4.57 63.65
CA GLY A 190 -8.20 5.39 63.57
C GLY A 190 -7.73 5.81 64.96
N SER A 191 -6.69 5.15 65.49
CA SER A 191 -5.80 5.65 66.55
C SER A 191 -4.76 4.58 66.89
N GLU A 192 -3.77 4.40 66.03
CA GLU A 192 -2.45 3.95 66.50
C GLU A 192 -1.44 4.88 65.83
N ALA A 193 -0.96 5.84 66.63
CA ALA A 193 0.09 6.75 66.21
C ALA A 193 1.32 5.92 65.77
N PRO A 194 2.05 6.34 64.73
CA PRO A 194 3.28 5.64 64.34
C PRO A 194 4.19 5.54 65.58
N PRO A 195 4.80 4.37 65.86
CA PRO A 195 5.71 4.25 66.99
C PRO A 195 6.83 5.26 66.80
N LYS A 196 7.04 6.13 67.81
CA LYS A 196 8.17 7.05 67.84
C LYS A 196 9.45 6.21 67.77
N GLN A 197 10.22 6.41 66.71
CA GLN A 197 11.60 5.92 66.60
C GLN A 197 12.53 6.77 67.47
#